data_AF-A0A1F9FT98-F1
#
_entry.id   AF-A0A1F9FT98-F1
#
_cell.length_a   1.000
_cell.length_b   1.000
_cell.length_c   1.000
_cell.angle_alpha   90.00
_cell.angle_beta   90.00
_cell.angle_gamma   90.00
#
_symmetry.space_group_name_H-M   'P 1'
#
loop_
_entity.id
_entity.type
_entity.pdbx_description
1 polymer ?
#
loop_
_entity_poly.entity_id
_entity_poly.type
_entity_poly.pdbx_seq_one_letter_code
_entity_poly.pdbx_strand_id
1 'polypeptide(L)'
;MKSSNTDVEQFLKQVIERFGDVSDGTKEIFKLLVETTLDYSENLKTSGNNTLTVGETKIALDAFMEIMKTHEIPKNLSGNSYDLVIRWLEEIKKTVHH
;
A
#
# COMPACT_ATOMS: atom_id res chain seq x y z
N MET A 1 3.15 3.41 22.95
CA MET A 1 3.04 2.38 21.89
C MET A 1 3.36 3.09 20.56
N LYS A 2 4.53 2.81 19.95
CA LYS A 2 5.07 3.58 18.80
C LYS A 2 5.52 2.71 17.62
N SER A 3 5.25 1.40 17.62
CA SER A 3 5.94 0.44 16.74
C SER A 3 5.31 0.24 15.36
N SER A 4 3.99 0.26 15.23
CA SER A 4 3.35 -0.24 13.99
C SER A 4 3.60 0.61 12.73
N ASN A 5 3.73 1.93 12.83
CA ASN A 5 3.99 2.76 11.63
C ASN A 5 5.43 2.61 11.14
N THR A 6 6.38 2.49 12.07
CA THR A 6 7.81 2.36 11.72
C THR A 6 8.08 1.02 11.04
N ASP A 7 7.38 -0.04 11.43
CA ASP A 7 7.55 -1.37 10.84
C ASP A 7 6.98 -1.43 9.40
N VAL A 8 5.82 -0.81 9.16
CA VAL A 8 5.22 -0.70 7.81
C VAL A 8 6.08 0.17 6.89
N GLU A 9 6.58 1.29 7.39
CA GLU A 9 7.46 2.18 6.64
C GLU A 9 8.79 1.49 6.26
N GLN A 10 9.40 0.76 7.21
CA GLN A 10 10.62 -0.01 6.95
C GLN A 10 10.38 -1.13 5.94
N PHE A 11 9.25 -1.85 6.04
CA PHE A 11 8.89 -2.87 5.07
C PHE A 11 8.81 -2.29 3.66
N LEU A 12 8.10 -1.17 3.48
CA LEU A 12 7.95 -0.55 2.17
C LEU A 12 9.28 0.00 1.63
N LYS A 13 10.14 0.55 2.49
CA LYS A 13 11.50 0.96 2.11
C LYS A 13 12.35 -0.22 1.63
N GLN A 14 12.32 -1.35 2.34
CA GLN A 14 13.03 -2.57 1.93
C GLN A 14 12.51 -3.12 0.60
N VAL A 15 11.21 -3.00 0.35
CA VAL A 15 10.61 -3.36 -0.93
C VAL A 15 11.18 -2.48 -2.05
N ILE A 16 11.25 -1.16 -1.85
CA ILE A 16 11.83 -0.21 -2.82
C ILE A 16 13.30 -0.52 -3.09
N GLU A 17 14.11 -0.76 -2.05
CA GLU A 17 15.54 -1.09 -2.20
C GLU A 17 15.75 -2.38 -3.02
N ARG A 18 14.82 -3.34 -2.93
CA ARG A 18 14.87 -4.58 -3.74
C ARG A 18 14.55 -4.36 -5.21
N PHE A 19 13.85 -3.28 -5.56
CA PHE A 19 13.47 -3.01 -6.95
C PHE A 19 14.56 -2.31 -7.77
N GLY A 20 15.67 -1.87 -7.18
CA GLY A 20 16.85 -1.38 -7.91
C GLY A 20 16.61 -0.10 -8.72
N ASP A 21 17.30 0.06 -9.86
CA ASP A 21 17.18 1.24 -10.74
C ASP A 21 15.87 1.18 -11.55
N VAL A 22 14.77 1.54 -10.87
CA VAL A 22 13.44 1.64 -11.47
C VAL A 22 13.26 2.98 -12.20
N SER A 23 12.42 2.97 -13.24
CA SER A 23 12.05 4.19 -13.97
C SER A 23 11.40 5.23 -13.05
N ASP A 24 11.51 6.52 -13.41
CA ASP A 24 11.01 7.60 -12.56
C ASP A 24 9.49 7.51 -12.31
N GLY A 25 8.70 7.08 -13.31
CA GLY A 25 7.27 6.82 -13.12
C GLY A 25 6.97 5.66 -12.16
N THR A 26 7.86 4.67 -12.07
CA THR A 26 7.75 3.59 -11.08
C THR A 26 8.06 4.12 -9.67
N LYS A 27 9.06 5.00 -9.52
CA LYS A 27 9.38 5.66 -8.25
C LYS A 27 8.22 6.51 -7.74
N GLU A 28 7.52 7.21 -8.62
CA GLU A 28 6.34 8.00 -8.29
C GLU A 28 5.19 7.14 -7.78
N ILE A 29 4.88 6.04 -8.48
CA ILE A 29 3.87 5.07 -8.02
C ILE A 29 4.26 4.52 -6.65
N PHE A 30 5.53 4.13 -6.45
CA PHE A 30 6.00 3.64 -5.16
C PHE A 30 5.85 4.66 -4.04
N LYS A 31 6.23 5.92 -4.29
CA LYS A 31 6.08 7.00 -3.32
C LYS A 31 4.62 7.16 -2.91
N LEU A 32 3.71 7.13 -3.88
CA LEU A 32 2.28 7.21 -3.66
C LEU A 32 1.77 6.02 -2.83
N LEU A 33 2.18 4.79 -3.13
CA LEU A 33 1.84 3.62 -2.32
C LEU A 33 2.28 3.79 -0.85
N VAL A 34 3.48 4.32 -0.61
CA VAL A 34 3.99 4.59 0.74
C VAL A 34 3.16 5.64 1.46
N GLU A 35 2.95 6.80 0.83
CA GLU A 35 2.20 7.92 1.41
C GLU A 35 0.76 7.51 1.76
N THR A 36 0.06 6.83 0.84
CA THR A 36 -1.29 6.32 1.09
C THR A 36 -1.34 5.30 2.21
N THR A 37 -0.32 4.44 2.34
CA THR A 37 -0.28 3.43 3.41
C THR A 37 -0.10 4.08 4.79
N LEU A 38 0.78 5.08 4.87
CA LEU A 38 1.02 5.81 6.12
C LEU A 38 -0.23 6.58 6.55
N ASP A 39 -0.86 7.30 5.62
CA ASP A 39 -2.12 8.00 5.86
C ASP A 39 -3.22 7.04 6.34
N TYR A 40 -3.40 5.90 5.66
CA TYR A 40 -4.39 4.92 6.07
C TYR A 40 -4.10 4.33 7.46
N SER A 41 -2.84 4.03 7.76
CA SER A 41 -2.44 3.53 9.09
C SER A 41 -2.68 4.57 10.19
N GLU A 42 -2.47 5.85 9.92
CA GLU A 42 -2.79 6.93 10.85
C GLU A 42 -4.30 7.07 11.06
N ASN A 43 -5.08 7.02 9.98
CA ASN A 43 -6.54 7.07 10.03
C ASN A 43 -7.15 5.88 10.79
N LEU A 44 -6.58 4.68 10.70
CA LEU A 44 -7.02 3.53 11.49
C LEU A 44 -6.81 3.77 12.99
N LYS A 45 -5.67 4.37 13.39
CA LYS A 45 -5.37 4.65 14.79
C LYS A 45 -6.30 5.69 15.41
N THR A 46 -6.74 6.67 14.63
CA THR A 46 -7.68 7.71 15.10
C THR A 46 -9.11 7.20 15.17
N SER A 47 -9.46 6.20 14.35
CA SER A 47 -10.82 5.65 14.23
C SER A 47 -11.15 4.53 15.24
N GLY A 48 -10.15 3.95 15.93
CA GLY A 48 -10.35 2.91 16.95
C GLY A 48 -9.19 1.92 17.05
N ASN A 49 -9.36 0.85 17.83
CA ASN A 49 -8.34 -0.18 18.14
C ASN A 49 -7.81 -1.01 16.94
N ASN A 50 -8.12 -0.64 15.70
CA ASN A 50 -7.58 -1.31 14.52
C ASN A 50 -6.23 -0.70 14.15
N THR A 51 -5.28 -1.56 13.80
CA THR A 51 -3.95 -1.15 13.35
C THR A 51 -3.64 -1.91 12.08
N LEU A 52 -3.16 -1.22 11.05
CA LEU A 52 -2.63 -1.87 9.86
C LEU A 52 -1.37 -2.66 10.24
N THR A 53 -1.40 -3.97 10.02
CA THR A 53 -0.25 -4.84 10.26
C THR A 53 0.60 -4.98 9.01
N VAL A 54 1.89 -5.28 9.19
CA VAL A 54 2.81 -5.61 8.09
C VAL A 54 2.29 -6.79 7.25
N GLY A 55 1.63 -7.76 7.88
CA GLY A 55 1.02 -8.90 7.19
C GLY A 55 -0.08 -8.47 6.22
N GLU A 56 -0.99 -7.59 6.66
CA GLU A 56 -2.04 -7.03 5.80
C GLU A 56 -1.46 -6.15 4.70
N THR A 57 -0.42 -5.36 4.98
CA THR A 57 0.29 -4.57 3.96
C THR A 57 0.93 -5.47 2.90
N LYS A 58 1.51 -6.61 3.30
CA LYS A 58 2.08 -7.57 2.36
C LYS A 58 1.01 -8.20 1.47
N ILE A 59 -0.11 -8.65 2.07
CA ILE A 59 -1.24 -9.21 1.32
C ILE A 59 -1.78 -8.18 0.31
N ALA A 60 -1.93 -6.92 0.74
CA ALA A 60 -2.35 -5.84 -0.13
C ALA A 60 -1.37 -5.63 -1.29
N LEU A 61 -0.05 -5.63 -1.03
CA LEU A 61 0.97 -5.46 -2.07
C LEU A 61 0.95 -6.62 -3.08
N ASP A 62 0.86 -7.85 -2.60
CA ASP A 62 0.78 -9.04 -3.46
C ASP A 62 -0.48 -8.98 -4.36
N ALA A 63 -1.64 -8.63 -3.78
CA ALA A 63 -2.88 -8.45 -4.53
C ALA A 63 -2.81 -7.27 -5.51
N PHE A 64 -2.20 -6.16 -5.13
CA PHE A 64 -1.99 -5.01 -6.03
C PHE A 64 -1.13 -5.41 -7.24
N MET A 65 -0.03 -6.12 -7.03
CA MET A 65 0.80 -6.61 -8.13
C MET A 65 0.05 -7.61 -9.03
N GLU A 66 -0.84 -8.41 -8.47
CA GLU A 66 -1.70 -9.31 -9.23
C GLU A 66 -2.75 -8.55 -10.06
N ILE A 67 -3.37 -7.52 -9.50
CA ILE A 67 -4.31 -6.62 -10.20
C ILE A 67 -3.60 -5.92 -11.36
N MET A 68 -2.39 -5.42 -11.16
CA MET A 68 -1.62 -4.76 -12.23
C MET A 68 -1.34 -5.72 -13.41
N LYS A 69 -1.34 -7.04 -13.18
CA LYS A 69 -1.15 -8.05 -14.23
C LYS A 69 -2.45 -8.51 -14.87
N THR A 70 -3.48 -8.73 -14.05
CA THR A 70 -4.73 -9.40 -14.46
C THR A 70 -5.87 -8.44 -14.72
N HIS A 71 -5.78 -7.21 -14.22
CA HIS A 71 -6.85 -6.21 -14.16
C HIS A 71 -8.09 -6.68 -13.37
N GLU A 72 -7.94 -7.69 -12.50
CA GLU A 72 -9.01 -8.25 -11.68
C GLU A 72 -8.64 -8.21 -10.19
N ILE A 73 -9.59 -7.85 -9.33
CA ILE A 73 -9.41 -7.87 -7.87
C ILE A 73 -9.53 -9.32 -7.36
N PRO A 74 -8.53 -9.84 -6.62
CA PRO A 74 -8.60 -11.18 -6.04
C PRO A 74 -9.81 -11.34 -5.12
N LYS A 75 -10.61 -12.40 -5.35
CA LYS A 75 -11.90 -12.62 -4.65
C LYS A 75 -11.76 -12.88 -3.15
N ASN A 76 -10.58 -13.27 -2.69
CA ASN A 76 -10.26 -13.58 -1.30
C ASN A 76 -9.69 -12.38 -0.52
N LEU A 77 -9.52 -11.22 -1.16
CA LEU A 77 -9.03 -10.01 -0.52
C LEU A 77 -10.11 -9.42 0.40
N SER A 78 -9.75 -9.10 1.65
CA SER A 78 -10.72 -8.59 2.64
C SER A 78 -10.07 -7.72 3.74
N GLY A 79 -10.91 -7.03 4.51
CA GLY A 79 -10.49 -6.19 5.64
C GLY A 79 -9.52 -5.08 5.23
N ASN A 80 -8.56 -4.78 6.11
CA ASN A 80 -7.59 -3.70 5.89
C ASN A 80 -6.75 -3.88 4.60
N SER A 81 -6.50 -5.12 4.20
CA SER A 81 -5.76 -5.41 2.96
C SER A 81 -6.55 -5.04 1.71
N TYR A 82 -7.87 -5.28 1.71
CA TYR A 82 -8.77 -4.84 0.64
C TYR A 82 -8.86 -3.32 0.58
N ASP A 83 -9.15 -2.68 1.72
CA ASP A 83 -9.29 -1.23 1.80
C ASP A 83 -8.03 -0.51 1.33
N LEU A 84 -6.85 -1.02 1.70
CA LEU A 84 -5.57 -0.46 1.29
C LEU A 84 -5.35 -0.56 -0.23
N VAL A 85 -5.69 -1.70 -0.85
CA VAL A 85 -5.60 -1.87 -2.31
C VAL A 85 -6.53 -0.90 -3.05
N ILE A 86 -7.77 -0.75 -2.59
CA ILE A 86 -8.71 0.19 -3.20
C ILE A 86 -8.18 1.62 -3.14
N ARG A 87 -7.66 2.04 -1.98
CA ARG A 87 -7.05 3.38 -1.82
C ARG A 87 -5.89 3.59 -2.78
N TRP A 88 -5.00 2.62 -2.94
CA TRP A 88 -3.91 2.72 -3.90
C TRP A 88 -4.40 2.88 -5.34
N LEU A 89 -5.39 2.08 -5.76
CA LEU A 89 -5.96 2.18 -7.11
C LEU A 89 -6.64 3.54 -7.34
N GLU A 90 -7.35 4.06 -6.34
CA GLU A 90 -7.97 5.38 -6.40
C GLU A 90 -6.93 6.51 -6.52
N GLU A 91 -5.86 6.46 -5.73
CA GLU A 91 -4.79 7.46 -5.77
C GLU A 91 -4.02 7.41 -7.10
N ILE A 92 -3.68 6.21 -7.61
CA ILE A 92 -3.05 6.07 -8.94
C ILE A 92 -3.95 6.65 -10.03
N LYS A 93 -5.26 6.39 -9.97
CA LYS A 93 -6.21 6.92 -10.95
C LYS A 93 -6.25 8.45 -10.93
N LYS A 94 -6.13 9.08 -9.76
CA LYS A 94 -6.04 10.54 -9.63
C LYS A 94 -4.77 11.09 -10.27
N THR A 95 -3.63 10.41 -10.06
CA THR A 95 -2.34 10.83 -10.62
C THR A 95 -2.25 10.68 -12.14
N VAL A 96 -2.87 9.63 -12.72
CA VAL A 96 -2.84 9.37 -14.17
C VAL A 96 -3.77 10.29 -14.97
N HIS A 97 -4.78 10.89 -14.33
CA HIS A 97 -5.74 11.80 -14.98
C HIS A 97 -5.41 13.29 -14.79
N HIS A 98 -4.28 13.62 -14.17
CA HIS A 98 -3.73 14.96 -14.04
C HIS A 98 -2.53 15.14 -14.99
#